data_AF-A0A936HJH5-F1
#
_entry.id   AF-A0A936HJH5-F1
#
_cell.length_a   1.000
_cell.length_b   1.000
_cell.length_c   1.000
_cell.angle_alpha   90.00
_cell.angle_beta   90.00
_cell.angle_gamma   90.00
#
_symmetry.space_group_name_H-M   'P 1'
#
loop_
_entity.id
_entity.type
_entity.pdbx_description
1 polymer ?
#
loop_
_entity_poly.entity_id
_entity_poly.type
_entity_poly.pdbx_seq_one_letter_code
_entity_poly.pdbx_strand_id
1 'polypeptide(L)'
;MEQMRLGHQQRLEEIHVQADVTESQALYRHDMQPSGVRWVDGLRASVRPIVTYAFFLLFAGVKGSALYVLIAVEGFVLAEALPQIWDGETQALWAAVVSFWFGSRSLAKIRQGQ
;
A
#
# COMPACT_ATOMS: atom_id res chain seq x y z
N MET A 1 34.02 0.66 28.39
CA MET A 1 32.72 1.15 28.91
C MET A 1 31.74 1.57 27.81
N GLU A 2 32.19 1.90 26.59
CA GLU A 2 31.29 2.27 25.48
C GLU A 2 30.48 1.11 24.88
N GLN A 3 31.05 -0.09 24.75
CA GLN A 3 30.33 -1.27 24.23
C GLN A 3 29.06 -1.62 25.02
N MET A 4 29.08 -1.45 26.35
CA MET A 4 27.90 -1.67 27.19
C MET A 4 26.81 -0.62 26.95
N ARG A 5 27.19 0.63 26.62
CA ARG A 5 26.24 1.73 26.36
C ARG A 5 25.55 1.55 25.00
N LEU A 6 26.30 1.12 23.99
CA LEU A 6 25.77 0.81 22.67
C LEU A 6 24.77 -0.34 22.71
N GLY A 7 25.09 -1.43 23.41
CA GLY A 7 24.15 -2.55 23.59
C GLY A 7 22.90 -2.17 24.41
N HIS A 8 23.03 -1.23 25.36
CA HIS A 8 21.89 -0.74 26.12
C HIS A 8 20.97 0.16 25.28
N GLN A 9 21.53 1.02 24.44
CA GLN A 9 20.76 1.83 23.49
C GLN A 9 20.01 0.96 22.47
N GLN A 10 20.67 -0.06 21.91
CA GLN A 10 20.04 -1.02 21.00
C GLN A 10 18.86 -1.75 21.65
N ARG A 11 19.02 -2.21 22.90
CA ARG A 11 17.94 -2.89 23.64
C ARG A 11 16.77 -1.95 23.93
N LEU A 12 17.03 -0.68 24.24
CA LEU A 12 15.96 0.31 24.45
C LEU A 12 15.20 0.56 23.14
N GLU A 13 15.90 0.74 22.04
CA GLU A 13 15.30 0.94 20.71
C GLU A 13 14.44 -0.26 20.29
N GLU A 14 14.93 -1.48 20.52
CA GLU A 14 14.19 -2.72 20.28
C GLU A 14 12.91 -2.81 21.14
N ILE A 15 12.99 -2.45 22.44
CA ILE A 15 11.82 -2.42 23.34
C ILE A 15 10.77 -1.42 22.85
N HIS A 16 11.17 -0.24 22.41
CA HIS A 16 10.25 0.77 21.87
C HIS A 16 9.58 0.28 20.57
N VAL A 17 10.36 -0.26 19.65
CA VAL A 17 9.86 -0.80 18.38
C VAL A 17 8.93 -2.01 18.59
N GLN A 18 9.14 -2.78 19.66
CA GLN A 18 8.27 -3.89 20.04
C GLN A 18 7.00 -3.41 20.76
N ALA A 19 7.09 -2.36 21.57
CA ALA A 19 5.94 -1.73 22.22
C ALA A 19 4.97 -1.15 21.19
N ASP A 20 5.47 -0.39 20.21
CA ASP A 20 4.65 0.21 19.14
C ASP A 20 3.91 -0.85 18.30
N VAL A 21 4.56 -1.99 18.02
CA VAL A 21 3.93 -3.10 17.31
C VAL A 21 2.89 -3.79 18.18
N THR A 22 3.17 -3.98 19.47
CA THR A 22 2.24 -4.60 20.39
C THR A 22 1.00 -3.73 20.58
N GLU A 23 1.19 -2.42 20.69
CA GLU A 23 0.11 -1.42 20.78
C GLU A 23 -0.72 -1.39 19.49
N SER A 24 -0.07 -1.30 18.33
CA SER A 24 -0.74 -1.35 17.04
C SER A 24 -1.53 -2.65 16.86
N GLN A 25 -0.95 -3.79 17.23
CA GLN A 25 -1.63 -5.10 17.18
C GLN A 25 -2.78 -5.21 18.19
N ALA A 26 -2.68 -4.57 19.35
CA ALA A 26 -3.77 -4.53 20.34
C ALA A 26 -4.94 -3.69 19.82
N LEU A 27 -4.67 -2.52 19.23
CA LEU A 27 -5.65 -1.68 18.53
C LEU A 27 -6.33 -2.46 17.40
N TYR A 28 -5.56 -3.13 16.53
CA TYR A 28 -6.15 -3.95 15.47
C TYR A 28 -6.99 -5.10 16.01
N ARG A 29 -6.56 -5.78 17.09
CA ARG A 29 -7.34 -6.87 17.70
C ARG A 29 -8.66 -6.40 18.30
N HIS A 30 -8.68 -5.19 18.87
CA HIS A 30 -9.91 -4.60 19.41
C HIS A 30 -10.89 -4.23 18.29
N ASP A 31 -10.41 -3.63 17.19
CA ASP A 31 -11.25 -3.20 16.06
C ASP A 31 -11.73 -4.36 15.17
N MET A 32 -11.06 -5.51 15.23
CA MET A 32 -11.38 -6.73 14.50
C MET A 32 -12.24 -7.72 15.29
N GLN A 33 -12.79 -7.34 16.46
CA GLN A 33 -13.78 -8.16 17.14
C GLN A 33 -14.98 -8.40 16.20
N PRO A 34 -15.33 -9.67 15.90
CA PRO A 34 -16.48 -9.98 15.06
C PRO A 34 -17.75 -9.42 15.69
N SER A 35 -18.61 -8.78 14.89
CA SER A 35 -19.87 -8.20 15.39
C SER A 35 -20.88 -9.28 15.83
N GLY A 36 -20.55 -10.57 15.65
CA GLY A 36 -21.41 -11.72 15.89
C GLY A 36 -22.35 -12.01 14.72
N VAL A 37 -22.38 -11.14 13.70
CA VAL A 37 -23.29 -11.23 12.56
C VAL A 37 -22.51 -11.47 11.27
N ARG A 38 -22.49 -12.74 10.83
CA ARG A 38 -21.69 -13.23 9.69
C ARG A 38 -21.82 -12.44 8.38
N TRP A 39 -22.99 -11.86 8.10
CA TRP A 39 -23.21 -11.07 6.88
C TRP A 39 -22.63 -9.64 6.98
N VAL A 40 -22.69 -9.03 8.17
CA VAL A 40 -22.11 -7.70 8.44
C VAL A 40 -20.59 -7.79 8.45
N ASP A 41 -20.04 -8.82 9.08
CA ASP A 41 -18.58 -9.05 9.08
C ASP A 41 -18.06 -9.33 7.66
N GLY A 42 -18.83 -10.07 6.83
CA GLY A 42 -18.52 -10.29 5.42
C GLY A 42 -18.57 -9.03 4.55
N LEU A 43 -19.55 -8.15 4.77
CA LEU A 43 -19.62 -6.84 4.12
C LEU A 43 -18.47 -5.93 4.54
N ARG A 44 -18.19 -5.83 5.85
CA ARG A 44 -17.09 -5.01 6.37
C ARG A 44 -15.73 -5.49 5.85
N ALA A 45 -15.55 -6.81 5.76
CA ALA A 45 -14.34 -7.41 5.19
C ALA A 45 -14.20 -7.15 3.68
N SER A 46 -15.32 -7.03 2.95
CA SER A 46 -15.31 -6.82 1.50
C SER A 46 -15.17 -5.35 1.08
N VAL A 47 -15.55 -4.38 1.93
CA VAL A 47 -15.42 -2.95 1.64
C VAL A 47 -13.98 -2.57 1.26
N ARG A 48 -12.98 -3.09 1.98
CA ARG A 48 -11.57 -2.78 1.71
C ARG A 48 -11.15 -3.22 0.29
N PRO A 49 -11.34 -4.50 -0.12
CA PRO A 49 -11.11 -4.92 -1.51
C PRO A 49 -11.94 -4.15 -2.55
N ILE A 50 -13.24 -3.94 -2.28
CA ILE A 50 -14.15 -3.32 -3.25
C ILE A 50 -13.73 -1.89 -3.54
N VAL A 51 -13.42 -1.11 -2.51
CA VAL A 51 -12.97 0.27 -2.66
C VAL A 51 -11.66 0.32 -3.45
N THR A 52 -10.70 -0.57 -3.15
CA THR A 52 -9.44 -0.66 -3.92
C THR A 52 -9.69 -0.94 -5.40
N TYR A 53 -10.53 -1.91 -5.73
CA TYR A 53 -10.83 -2.24 -7.12
C TYR A 53 -11.61 -1.13 -7.83
N ALA A 54 -12.57 -0.49 -7.15
CA ALA A 54 -13.34 0.61 -7.72
C ALA A 54 -12.45 1.80 -8.10
N PHE A 55 -11.55 2.22 -7.21
CA PHE A 55 -10.61 3.30 -7.50
C PHE A 55 -9.60 2.91 -8.58
N PHE A 56 -9.12 1.67 -8.61
CA PHE A 56 -8.21 1.20 -9.65
C PHE A 56 -8.89 1.14 -11.03
N LEU A 57 -10.12 0.63 -11.10
CA LEU A 57 -10.90 0.60 -12.34
C LEU A 57 -11.24 2.00 -12.83
N LEU A 58 -11.61 2.92 -11.92
CA LEU A 58 -11.82 4.32 -12.26
C LEU A 58 -10.55 4.94 -12.84
N PHE A 59 -9.41 4.74 -12.18
CA PHE A 59 -8.11 5.23 -12.65
C PHE A 59 -7.75 4.67 -14.04
N ALA A 60 -7.90 3.36 -14.23
CA ALA A 60 -7.66 2.70 -15.51
C ALA A 60 -8.61 3.21 -16.61
N GLY A 61 -9.88 3.44 -16.28
CA GLY A 61 -10.88 4.00 -17.19
C GLY A 61 -10.56 5.44 -17.62
N VAL A 62 -10.09 6.28 -16.69
CA VAL A 62 -9.65 7.65 -17.00
C VAL A 62 -8.41 7.65 -17.89
N LYS A 63 -7.37 6.88 -17.55
CA LYS A 63 -6.15 6.75 -18.37
C LYS A 63 -6.42 6.12 -19.73
N GLY A 64 -7.31 5.13 -19.80
CA GLY A 64 -7.77 4.52 -21.05
C GLY A 64 -8.55 5.49 -21.93
N SER A 65 -9.44 6.30 -21.34
CA SER A 65 -10.15 7.37 -22.06
C SER A 65 -9.19 8.42 -22.61
N ALA A 66 -8.18 8.81 -21.83
CA ALA A 66 -7.15 9.74 -22.29
C ALA A 66 -6.33 9.16 -23.46
N LEU A 67 -5.94 7.89 -23.37
CA LEU A 67 -5.27 7.20 -24.47
C LEU A 67 -6.15 7.12 -25.73
N TYR A 68 -7.45 6.87 -25.55
CA TYR A 68 -8.42 6.86 -26.65
C TYR A 68 -8.50 8.23 -27.33
N VAL A 69 -8.54 9.33 -26.58
CA VAL A 69 -8.54 10.68 -27.16
C VAL A 69 -7.27 10.93 -27.98
N LEU A 70 -6.09 10.59 -27.45
CA LEU A 70 -4.82 10.79 -28.17
C LEU A 70 -4.78 10.00 -29.50
N ILE A 71 -5.26 8.76 -29.51
CA ILE A 71 -5.20 7.92 -30.71
C ILE A 71 -6.34 8.22 -31.68
N ALA A 72 -7.58 8.26 -31.19
CA ALA A 72 -8.77 8.31 -32.03
C ALA A 72 -9.20 9.73 -32.42
N VAL A 73 -8.85 10.74 -31.62
CA VAL A 73 -9.23 12.14 -31.86
C VAL A 73 -8.04 12.94 -32.37
N GLU A 74 -6.88 12.82 -31.72
CA GLU A 74 -5.67 13.57 -32.10
C GLU A 74 -4.81 12.85 -33.17
N GLY A 75 -5.06 11.57 -33.40
CA GLY A 75 -4.42 10.79 -34.47
C GLY A 75 -3.00 10.33 -34.15
N PHE A 76 -2.59 10.35 -32.88
CA PHE A 76 -1.26 9.90 -32.49
C PHE A 76 -1.12 8.38 -32.68
N VAL A 77 0.06 7.96 -33.09
CA VAL A 77 0.41 6.54 -33.04
C VAL A 77 0.68 6.13 -31.60
N LEU A 78 0.46 4.86 -31.27
CA LEU A 78 0.58 4.35 -29.89
C LEU A 78 1.96 4.65 -29.26
N ALA A 79 3.02 4.62 -30.07
CA ALA A 79 4.38 4.93 -29.64
C ALA A 79 4.56 6.38 -29.15
N GLU A 80 3.76 7.32 -29.65
CA GLU A 80 3.75 8.74 -29.26
C GLU A 80 2.81 9.01 -28.09
N ALA A 81 1.67 8.31 -28.05
CA ALA A 81 0.66 8.48 -27.00
C ALA A 81 1.07 7.84 -25.66
N LEU A 82 1.75 6.69 -25.68
CA LEU A 82 2.13 5.97 -24.46
C LEU A 82 3.01 6.80 -23.49
N PRO A 83 4.08 7.48 -23.94
CA PRO A 83 4.89 8.33 -23.06
C PRO A 83 4.12 9.49 -22.43
N GLN A 84 3.07 9.99 -23.09
CA GLN A 84 2.23 11.07 -22.56
C GLN A 84 1.27 10.59 -21.49
N ILE A 85 0.73 9.37 -21.64
CA ILE A 85 -0.15 8.75 -20.65
C ILE A 85 0.64 8.20 -19.46
N TRP A 86 1.84 7.68 -19.70
CA TRP A 86 2.77 7.14 -18.71
C TRP A 86 3.74 8.21 -18.18
N ASP A 87 3.17 9.33 -17.76
CA ASP A 87 3.86 10.49 -17.23
C ASP A 87 4.44 10.27 -15.83
N GLY A 88 5.29 11.21 -15.39
CA GLY A 88 6.00 11.11 -14.11
C GLY A 88 5.08 10.99 -12.89
N GLU A 89 3.91 11.66 -12.92
CA GLU A 89 2.92 11.54 -11.84
C GLU A 89 2.34 10.12 -11.76
N THR A 90 2.00 9.52 -12.91
CA THR A 90 1.52 8.13 -12.97
C THR A 90 2.58 7.15 -12.51
N GLN A 91 3.83 7.36 -12.89
CA GLN A 91 4.95 6.54 -12.45
C GLN A 91 5.16 6.63 -10.94
N ALA A 92 5.05 7.83 -10.36
CA ALA A 92 5.15 8.04 -8.92
C ALA A 92 4.00 7.35 -8.17
N LEU A 93 2.76 7.47 -8.65
CA LEU A 93 1.60 6.77 -8.09
C LEU A 93 1.78 5.24 -8.18
N TRP A 94 2.24 4.74 -9.32
CA TRP A 94 2.53 3.32 -9.50
C TRP A 94 3.62 2.83 -8.54
N ALA A 95 4.72 3.57 -8.42
CA ALA A 95 5.80 3.27 -7.49
C ALA A 95 5.30 3.28 -6.03
N ALA A 96 4.40 4.19 -5.66
CA ALA A 96 3.79 4.23 -4.35
C ALA A 96 2.91 2.99 -4.09
N VAL A 97 2.09 2.57 -5.07
CA VAL A 97 1.27 1.35 -4.97
C VAL A 97 2.14 0.10 -4.85
N VAL A 98 3.17 -0.03 -5.67
CA VAL A 98 4.13 -1.15 -5.60
C VAL A 98 4.83 -1.16 -4.24
N SER A 99 5.27 0.01 -3.77
CA SER A 99 5.92 0.15 -2.46
C SER A 99 4.98 -0.17 -1.30
N PHE A 100 3.69 0.17 -1.40
CA PHE A 100 2.71 -0.19 -0.38
C PHE A 100 2.51 -1.72 -0.29
N TRP A 101 2.33 -2.38 -1.44
CA TRP A 101 2.07 -3.83 -1.50
C TRP A 101 3.30 -4.71 -1.23
N PHE A 102 4.47 -4.29 -1.73
CA PHE A 102 5.71 -5.07 -1.63
C PHE A 102 6.70 -4.52 -0.61
N GLY A 103 6.69 -3.22 -0.32
CA GLY A 103 7.52 -2.59 0.71
C GLY A 103 7.14 -3.05 2.12
N SER A 104 5.84 -3.17 2.41
CA SER A 104 5.38 -3.72 3.70
C SER A 104 5.78 -5.19 3.92
N ARG A 105 5.75 -6.02 2.86
CA ARG A 105 6.20 -7.43 2.92
C ARG A 105 7.72 -7.58 3.04
N SER A 106 8.48 -6.73 2.35
CA SER A 106 9.95 -6.76 2.44
C SER A 106 10.45 -6.28 3.82
N LEU A 107 9.86 -5.22 4.37
CA LEU A 107 10.15 -4.74 5.73
C LEU A 107 9.77 -5.76 6.81
N ALA A 108 8.63 -6.45 6.67
CA ALA A 108 8.23 -7.52 7.59
C ALA A 108 9.24 -8.69 7.61
N LYS A 109 9.90 -8.98 6.49
CA LYS A 109 10.88 -10.08 6.37
C LYS A 109 12.25 -9.69 6.93
N ILE A 110 12.66 -8.43 6.76
CA ILE A 110 13.89 -7.89 7.36
C ILE A 110 13.78 -7.91 8.89
N ARG A 111 12.59 -7.62 9.43
CA ARG A 111 12.32 -7.63 10.87
C ARG A 111 12.19 -9.05 11.48
N GLN A 112 11.98 -10.09 10.66
CA GLN A 112 11.97 -11.50 11.10
C GLN A 112 13.33 -12.22 10.90
N GLY A 113 14.31 -11.54 10.30
CA GLY A 113 15.63 -12.07 9.96
C GLY A 113 16.75 -11.72 10.94
N GLN A 114 16.42 -11.25 12.15
CA GLN A 114 17.34 -11.10 13.29
C GLN A 114 16.68 -11.65 14.54
#